data_AF-A0A6I3KID6-F1
#
_entry.id   AF-A0A6I3KID6-F1
#
_cell.length_a   1.000
_cell.length_b   1.000
_cell.length_c   1.000
_cell.angle_alpha   90.00
_cell.angle_beta   90.00
_cell.angle_gamma   90.00
#
_symmetry.space_group_name_H-M   'P 1'
#
loop_
_entity.id
_entity.type
_entity.pdbx_description
1 polymer ?
#
loop_
_entity_poly.entity_id
_entity_poly.type
_entity_poly.pdbx_seq_one_letter_code
_entity_poly.pdbx_strand_id
1 'polypeptide(L)'
;MEPDQTVPATEQRKSSFGDTAIWMRGLYMLLLVLAFGVAQMLLCVTTIAQFLWLLFSGEPNVQLTHFGRSLARWLADTALFLTGATDVKPFPWAPWPPAS
;
A
#
# COMPACT_ATOMS: atom_id res chain seq x y z
N MET A 1 -26.69 -60.78 0.81
CA MET A 1 -26.57 -59.79 1.90
C MET A 1 -25.10 -59.44 1.99
N GLU A 2 -24.67 -58.48 1.19
CA GLU A 2 -23.35 -57.85 1.27
C GLU A 2 -23.61 -56.37 1.53
N PRO A 3 -23.22 -55.83 2.69
CA PRO A 3 -23.48 -54.44 3.03
C PRO A 3 -22.57 -53.52 2.21
N ASP A 4 -23.24 -52.64 1.47
CA ASP A 4 -22.98 -51.20 1.46
C ASP A 4 -21.60 -50.71 0.97
N GLN A 5 -21.54 -50.46 -0.34
CA GLN A 5 -20.58 -49.55 -0.96
C GLN A 5 -20.95 -48.10 -0.60
N THR A 6 -20.65 -47.63 0.60
CA THR A 6 -20.71 -46.19 0.95
C THR A 6 -19.34 -45.55 0.80
N VAL A 7 -18.99 -45.22 -0.44
CA VAL A 7 -18.06 -44.12 -0.68
C VAL A 7 -18.88 -42.83 -0.65
N PRO A 8 -18.58 -41.87 0.25
CA PRO A 8 -18.71 -40.48 -0.14
C PRO A 8 -17.32 -39.85 -0.15
N ALA A 9 -16.84 -39.61 -1.37
CA ALA A 9 -15.70 -38.78 -1.70
C ALA A 9 -15.99 -37.30 -1.32
N THR A 10 -15.91 -36.98 -0.04
CA THR A 10 -16.18 -35.62 0.47
C THR A 10 -15.07 -35.06 1.35
N GLU A 11 -13.83 -35.55 1.24
CA GLU A 11 -12.70 -35.03 2.02
C GLU A 11 -11.83 -34.00 1.29
N GLN A 12 -12.22 -33.55 0.09
CA GLN A 12 -11.48 -32.51 -0.64
C GLN A 12 -12.35 -31.28 -0.97
N ARG A 13 -12.70 -30.50 0.06
CA ARG A 13 -13.12 -29.09 -0.14
C ARG A 13 -12.70 -28.22 1.05
N LYS A 14 -11.42 -28.24 1.38
CA LYS A 14 -10.78 -27.34 2.35
C LYS A 14 -9.39 -27.12 1.74
N SER A 15 -9.01 -26.02 1.08
CA SER A 15 -9.14 -24.61 1.48
C SER A 15 -8.61 -23.67 0.36
N SER A 16 -9.03 -23.82 -0.90
CA SER A 16 -8.49 -22.99 -2.02
C SER A 16 -8.67 -21.46 -1.85
N PHE A 17 -9.68 -21.04 -1.08
CA PHE A 17 -9.93 -19.61 -0.82
C PHE A 17 -8.91 -18.95 0.11
N GLY A 18 -8.34 -19.70 1.07
CA GLY A 18 -7.38 -19.17 2.04
C GLY A 18 -6.05 -18.82 1.37
N ASP A 19 -5.55 -19.73 0.54
CA ASP A 19 -4.30 -19.54 -0.19
C ASP A 19 -4.42 -18.35 -1.16
N THR A 20 -5.53 -18.27 -1.90
CA THR A 20 -5.78 -17.19 -2.88
C THR A 20 -5.78 -15.81 -2.22
N ALA A 21 -6.41 -15.67 -1.04
CA ALA A 21 -6.46 -14.39 -0.32
C ALA A 21 -5.07 -13.93 0.16
N ILE A 22 -4.23 -14.86 0.64
CA ILE A 22 -2.87 -14.58 1.09
C ILE A 22 -1.98 -14.18 -0.10
N TRP A 23 -2.06 -14.92 -1.20
CA TRP A 23 -1.33 -14.59 -2.44
C TRP A 23 -1.73 -13.22 -3.00
N MET A 24 -3.03 -12.89 -2.98
CA MET A 24 -3.51 -11.57 -3.41
C MET A 24 -2.98 -10.45 -2.52
N ARG A 25 -2.93 -10.66 -1.19
CA ARG A 25 -2.31 -9.71 -0.25
C ARG A 25 -0.82 -9.51 -0.57
N GLY A 26 -0.09 -10.58 -0.85
CA GLY A 26 1.31 -10.53 -1.26
C GLY A 26 1.52 -9.74 -2.57
N LEU A 27 0.65 -9.93 -3.56
CA LEU A 27 0.70 -9.16 -4.81
C LEU A 27 0.50 -7.66 -4.56
N TYR A 28 -0.46 -7.28 -3.72
CA TYR A 28 -0.66 -5.88 -3.34
C TYR A 28 0.54 -5.31 -2.57
N MET A 29 1.14 -6.10 -1.67
CA MET A 29 2.35 -5.68 -0.97
C MET A 29 3.50 -5.41 -1.95
N LEU A 30 3.70 -6.25 -2.96
CA LEU A 30 4.74 -6.05 -3.97
C LEU A 30 4.50 -4.78 -4.79
N LEU A 31 3.26 -4.55 -5.25
CA LEU A 31 2.90 -3.33 -5.97
C LEU A 31 3.11 -2.08 -5.12
N LEU A 32 2.71 -2.14 -3.85
CA LEU A 32 2.86 -1.03 -2.91
C LEU A 32 4.29 -0.77 -2.52
N VAL A 33 5.15 -1.78 -2.39
CA VAL A 33 6.59 -1.57 -2.12
C VAL A 33 7.27 -0.88 -3.30
N LEU A 34 6.87 -1.20 -4.53
CA LEU A 34 7.36 -0.53 -5.73
C LEU A 34 6.90 0.94 -5.75
N ALA A 35 5.61 1.19 -5.49
CA ALA A 35 5.07 2.54 -5.36
C ALA A 35 5.74 3.33 -4.21
N PHE A 36 6.05 2.66 -3.10
CA PHE A 36 6.75 3.25 -1.95
C PHE A 36 8.15 3.73 -2.33
N GLY A 37 8.87 2.99 -3.18
CA GLY A 37 10.14 3.43 -3.75
C GLY A 37 9.99 4.69 -4.63
N VAL A 38 8.97 4.73 -5.49
CA VAL A 38 8.68 5.92 -6.31
C VAL A 38 8.34 7.13 -5.44
N ALA A 39 7.52 6.94 -4.42
CA ALA A 39 7.16 7.99 -3.47
C ALA A 39 8.37 8.54 -2.71
N GLN A 40 9.33 7.68 -2.31
CA GLN A 40 10.59 8.16 -1.74
C GLN A 40 11.39 9.04 -2.71
N MET A 41 11.48 8.64 -3.99
CA MET A 41 12.13 9.48 -5.00
C MET A 41 11.41 10.84 -5.15
N LEU A 42 10.09 10.85 -5.20
CA LEU A 42 9.30 12.09 -5.26
C LEU A 42 9.53 12.96 -4.02
N LEU A 43 9.67 12.37 -2.83
CA LEU A 43 9.96 13.08 -1.60
C LEU A 43 11.35 13.72 -1.64
N CYS A 44 12.36 13.02 -2.15
CA CYS A 44 13.69 13.57 -2.38
C CYS A 44 13.65 14.77 -3.35
N VAL A 45 12.98 14.61 -4.50
CA VAL A 45 12.83 15.69 -5.48
C VAL A 45 12.11 16.89 -4.87
N THR A 46 11.03 16.65 -4.12
CA THR A 46 10.26 17.70 -3.44
C THR A 46 11.12 18.44 -2.41
N THR A 47 11.92 17.71 -1.63
CA THR A 47 12.84 18.29 -0.64
C THR A 47 13.90 19.17 -1.31
N ILE A 48 14.50 18.70 -2.40
CA ILE A 48 15.49 19.47 -3.16
C ILE A 48 14.85 20.74 -3.75
N ALA A 49 13.68 20.60 -4.39
CA ALA A 49 12.97 21.73 -4.96
C ALA A 49 12.56 22.76 -3.90
N GLN A 50 12.14 22.31 -2.71
CA GLN A 50 11.80 23.17 -1.59
C GLN A 50 13.02 23.93 -1.07
N PHE A 51 14.16 23.25 -0.95
CA PHE A 51 15.42 23.85 -0.53
C PHE A 51 15.91 24.91 -1.54
N LEU A 52 15.86 24.60 -2.84
CA LEU A 52 16.18 25.57 -3.89
C LEU A 52 15.24 26.78 -3.83
N TRP A 53 13.94 26.55 -3.69
CA TRP A 53 12.96 27.63 -3.60
C TRP A 53 13.22 28.55 -2.41
N LEU A 54 13.53 27.97 -1.24
CA LEU A 54 13.90 28.72 -0.05
C LEU A 54 15.16 29.56 -0.27
N LEU A 55 16.16 29.03 -1.00
CA LEU A 55 17.40 29.74 -1.28
C LEU A 55 17.20 30.96 -2.19
N PHE A 56 16.30 30.87 -3.18
CA PHE A 56 16.03 31.98 -4.11
C PHE A 56 14.96 32.95 -3.63
N SER A 57 13.89 32.44 -3.00
CA SER A 57 12.71 33.23 -2.62
C SER A 57 12.72 33.69 -1.17
N GLY A 58 13.54 33.09 -0.30
CA GLY A 58 13.56 33.35 1.15
C GLY A 58 12.37 32.77 1.92
N GLU A 59 11.33 32.31 1.23
CA GLU A 59 10.11 31.74 1.80
C GLU A 59 9.87 30.32 1.26
N PRO A 60 9.36 29.37 2.07
CA PRO A 60 9.01 28.03 1.61
C PRO A 60 7.83 28.05 0.64
N ASN A 61 7.87 27.18 -0.38
CA ASN A 61 6.74 27.04 -1.30
C ASN A 61 5.60 26.25 -0.63
N VAL A 62 4.43 26.87 -0.55
CA VAL A 62 3.23 26.30 0.09
C VAL A 62 2.74 25.06 -0.66
N GLN A 63 2.80 25.04 -2.00
CA GLN A 63 2.34 23.91 -2.81
C GLN A 63 3.23 22.67 -2.61
N LEU A 64 4.56 22.84 -2.63
CA LEU A 64 5.50 21.76 -2.37
C LEU A 64 5.36 21.22 -0.94
N THR A 65 5.10 22.11 0.02
CA THR A 65 4.83 21.73 1.41
C THR A 65 3.57 20.87 1.53
N HIS A 66 2.46 21.28 0.90
CA HIS A 66 1.21 20.52 0.89
C HIS A 66 1.37 19.16 0.19
N PHE A 67 2.09 19.12 -0.93
CA PHE A 67 2.39 17.88 -1.62
C PHE A 67 3.21 16.94 -0.73
N GLY A 68 4.29 17.44 -0.11
CA GLY A 68 5.14 16.67 0.79
C GLY A 68 4.39 16.10 1.99
N ARG A 69 3.47 16.88 2.59
CA ARG A 69 2.60 16.39 3.69
C ARG A 69 1.69 15.25 3.26
N SER A 70 1.04 15.40 2.10
CA SER A 70 0.16 14.36 1.57
C SER A 70 0.95 13.09 1.25
N LEU A 71 2.12 13.24 0.62
CA LEU A 71 3.01 12.13 0.28
C LEU A 71 3.53 11.40 1.54
N ALA A 72 3.90 12.15 2.59
CA ALA A 72 4.31 11.57 3.87
C ALA A 72 3.18 10.77 4.54
N ARG A 73 1.94 11.26 4.47
CA ARG A 73 0.76 10.54 4.95
C ARG A 73 0.56 9.24 4.19
N TRP A 74 0.63 9.31 2.85
CA TRP A 74 0.50 8.13 2.00
C TRP A 74 1.60 7.10 2.27
N LEU A 75 2.84 7.54 2.49
CA LEU A 75 3.96 6.68 2.89
C LEU A 75 3.68 5.97 4.22
N ALA A 76 3.18 6.70 5.22
CA ALA A 76 2.83 6.12 6.53
C ALA A 76 1.72 5.07 6.40
N ASP A 77 0.63 5.37 5.70
CA ASP A 77 -0.49 4.45 5.51
C ASP A 77 -0.05 3.20 4.72
N THR A 78 0.82 3.39 3.72
CA THR A 78 1.40 2.28 2.95
C THR A 78 2.30 1.39 3.80
N ALA A 79 3.15 1.99 4.64
CA ALA A 79 4.01 1.24 5.55
C ALA A 79 3.19 0.42 6.57
N LEU A 80 2.10 0.98 7.10
CA LEU A 80 1.18 0.25 7.98
C LEU A 80 0.55 -0.96 7.26
N PHE A 81 0.16 -0.82 5.99
CA PHE A 81 -0.39 -1.94 5.23
C PHE A 81 0.67 -3.03 4.96
N LEU A 82 1.87 -2.62 4.53
CA LEU A 82 2.98 -3.52 4.24
C LEU A 82 3.45 -4.30 5.47
N THR A 83 3.46 -3.66 6.64
CA THR A 83 3.83 -4.30 7.92
C THR A 83 2.70 -5.14 8.51
N GLY A 84 1.50 -5.11 7.90
CA GLY A 84 0.32 -5.81 8.41
C GLY A 84 -0.29 -5.18 9.65
N ALA A 85 0.12 -3.96 10.02
CA ALA A 85 -0.49 -3.19 11.10
C ALA A 85 -1.91 -2.72 10.77
N THR A 86 -2.24 -2.64 9.47
CA THR A 86 -3.60 -2.35 8.99
C THR A 86 -3.91 -3.18 7.74
N ASP A 87 -5.19 -3.51 7.55
CA ASP A 87 -5.72 -4.10 6.32
C ASP A 87 -6.37 -3.04 5.40
N VAL A 88 -6.30 -1.76 5.79
CA VAL A 88 -6.73 -0.64 4.95
C VAL A 88 -5.72 -0.44 3.82
N LYS A 89 -6.19 -0.60 2.58
CA LYS A 89 -5.36 -0.43 1.38
C LYS A 89 -5.20 1.05 1.06
N PRO A 90 -3.98 1.57 0.91
CA PRO A 90 -3.74 2.96 0.49
C PRO A 90 -4.12 3.17 -0.99
N PHE A 91 -3.94 4.39 -1.51
CA PHE A 91 -4.09 4.68 -2.94
C PHE A 91 -3.28 3.66 -3.79
N PRO A 92 -3.82 3.14 -4.91
CA PRO A 92 -5.02 3.60 -5.65
C PRO A 92 -6.38 3.09 -5.17
N TRP A 93 -6.45 2.27 -4.11
CA TRP A 93 -7.74 1.72 -3.64
C TRP A 93 -8.49 2.63 -2.68
N ALA A 94 -7.77 3.55 -2.03
CA ALA A 94 -8.32 4.60 -1.20
C ALA A 94 -8.05 5.99 -1.83
N PRO A 95 -8.83 7.02 -1.47
CA PRO A 95 -8.55 8.38 -1.90
C PRO A 95 -7.16 8.82 -1.45
N TRP A 96 -6.53 9.69 -2.24
CA TRP A 96 -5.26 10.31 -1.89
C TRP A 96 -5.42 11.14 -0.61
N PRO A 97 -4.52 11.02 0.38
CA PRO A 97 -4.65 11.72 1.65
C PRO A 97 -4.59 13.24 1.45
N PRO A 98 -5.42 14.01 2.16
CA PRO A 98 -5.39 15.46 2.11
C PRO A 98 -4.13 16.02 2.79
N ALA A 99 -3.72 17.20 2.35
CA ALA A 99 -2.54 17.92 2.85
C ALA A 99 -2.77 18.69 4.17
N SER A 100 -3.88 18.44 4.87
CA SER A 100 -4.42 19.29 5.96
C SER A 100 -3.46 19.47 7.12
#